data_AF-A0A3D4QXC6-F1
#
_entry.id   AF-A0A3D4QXC6-F1
#
_cell.length_a   1.000
_cell.length_b   1.000
_cell.length_c   1.000
_cell.angle_alpha   90.00
_cell.angle_beta   90.00
_cell.angle_gamma   90.00
#
_symmetry.space_group_name_H-M   'P 1'
#
loop_
_entity.id
_entity.type
_entity.pdbx_description
1 polymer ?
#
loop_
_entity_poly.entity_id
_entity_poly.type
_entity_poly.pdbx_seq_one_letter_code
_entity_poly.pdbx_strand_id
1 'polypeptide(L)'
;MIILAKYKLIPDEVNRNKRRVKSEEKSICPICLSEALKVIGSRNRRATNSNGENLIIVIRRLKCSNCKKIHHELPDILVPYKRYLSKCIEAIIDGQGGRISCENSSIYRLKRWFKGIEAHIKGSLASIAARVNSAIKMGGESPLKAIKTYVGNEQGWLARAVRIVANTNNWVHTRFAFMA
;
A
#
# COMPACT_ATOMS: atom_id res chain seq x y z
N MET A 1 4.23 8.37 2.38
CA MET A 1 2.94 8.33 1.65
C MET A 1 1.82 8.24 2.67
N ILE A 2 0.56 8.44 2.30
CA ILE A 2 -0.60 8.18 3.15
C ILE A 2 -1.51 7.23 2.39
N ILE A 3 -1.98 6.16 3.04
CA ILE A 3 -2.83 5.12 2.45
C ILE A 3 -4.24 5.23 3.02
N LEU A 4 -5.23 5.35 2.13
CA LEU A 4 -6.66 5.42 2.44
C LEU A 4 -7.34 4.04 2.33
N ALA A 5 -8.36 3.80 3.13
CA ALA A 5 -9.22 2.63 3.20
C ALA A 5 -10.69 3.04 3.11
N LYS A 6 -11.03 4.28 3.47
CA LYS A 6 -12.37 4.86 3.27
C LYS A 6 -12.30 5.93 2.19
N TYR A 7 -12.76 5.59 1.00
CA TYR A 7 -12.76 6.48 -0.15
C TYR A 7 -13.77 6.03 -1.21
N LYS A 8 -14.14 6.97 -2.09
CA LYS A 8 -14.88 6.71 -3.33
C LYS A 8 -13.99 6.89 -4.55
N LEU A 9 -14.23 6.06 -5.57
CA LEU A 9 -13.61 6.22 -6.89
C LEU A 9 -14.62 6.83 -7.84
N ILE A 10 -14.46 8.12 -8.12
CA ILE A 10 -15.33 8.87 -9.02
C ILE A 10 -14.83 8.65 -10.45
N PRO A 11 -15.61 8.03 -11.35
CA PRO A 11 -15.21 7.88 -12.75
C PRO A 11 -15.08 9.24 -13.43
N ASP A 12 -14.13 9.34 -14.35
CA ASP A 12 -13.98 10.50 -15.24
C ASP A 12 -15.01 10.39 -16.38
N GLU A 13 -15.67 11.51 -16.70
CA GLU A 13 -16.76 11.55 -17.68
C GLU A 13 -16.28 11.23 -19.10
N VAL A 14 -15.04 11.58 -19.43
CA VAL A 14 -14.46 11.39 -20.76
C VAL A 14 -13.69 10.09 -20.83
N ASN A 15 -12.84 9.82 -19.84
CA ASN A 15 -11.98 8.63 -19.82
C ASN A 15 -12.52 7.57 -18.84
N ARG A 16 -13.23 6.57 -19.36
CA ARG A 16 -13.82 5.46 -18.59
C ARG A 16 -12.82 4.70 -17.71
N ASN A 17 -11.55 4.68 -18.08
CA ASN A 17 -10.47 4.01 -17.34
C ASN A 17 -9.86 4.88 -16.24
N LYS A 18 -10.23 6.16 -16.17
CA LYS A 18 -9.70 7.12 -15.21
C LYS A 18 -10.70 7.31 -14.07
N ARG A 19 -10.21 7.24 -12.83
CA ARG A 19 -11.01 7.48 -11.62
C ARG A 19 -10.29 8.39 -10.65
N ARG A 20 -11.00 9.38 -10.12
CA ARG A 20 -10.52 10.28 -9.07
C ARG A 20 -10.85 9.72 -7.69
N VAL A 21 -9.87 9.74 -6.81
CA VAL A 21 -10.04 9.32 -5.42
C VAL A 21 -10.66 10.48 -4.64
N LYS A 22 -11.82 10.25 -4.03
CA LYS A 22 -12.44 11.13 -3.03
C LYS A 22 -12.31 10.48 -1.66
N SER A 23 -11.46 11.03 -0.80
CA SER A 23 -11.26 10.53 0.56
C SER A 23 -12.52 10.70 1.40
N GLU A 24 -12.82 9.68 2.21
CA GLU A 24 -13.92 9.69 3.19
C GLU A 24 -13.39 9.47 4.62
N GLU A 25 -12.09 9.73 4.81
CA GLU A 25 -11.43 9.75 6.10
C GLU A 25 -10.40 10.88 6.16
N LYS A 26 -10.02 11.22 7.39
CA LYS A 26 -9.03 12.26 7.66
C LYS A 26 -7.62 11.70 7.51
N SER A 27 -6.82 12.36 6.67
CA SER A 27 -5.40 12.06 6.53
C SER A 27 -4.59 12.69 7.66
N ILE A 28 -3.59 11.97 8.17
CA ILE A 28 -2.66 12.44 9.21
C ILE A 28 -1.25 12.34 8.64
N CYS A 29 -0.39 13.33 8.94
CA CYS A 29 1.00 13.29 8.51
C CYS A 29 1.72 12.11 9.20
N PRO A 30 2.26 11.12 8.45
CA PRO A 30 2.88 9.95 9.06
C PRO A 30 4.21 10.29 9.76
N ILE A 31 4.80 11.46 9.46
CA ILE A 31 6.11 11.86 9.97
C ILE A 31 5.99 12.61 11.30
N CYS A 32 5.07 13.59 11.38
CA CYS A 32 4.95 14.48 12.55
C CYS A 32 3.58 14.42 13.23
N LEU A 33 2.72 13.51 12.80
CA LEU A 33 1.37 13.27 13.33
C LEU A 33 0.40 14.47 13.24
N SER A 34 0.82 15.57 12.59
CA SER A 34 -0.03 16.72 12.36
C SER A 34 -1.14 16.41 11.35
N GLU A 35 -2.33 16.88 11.66
CA GLU A 35 -3.51 16.80 10.80
C GLU A 35 -3.57 17.96 9.78
N ALA A 36 -2.69 18.95 9.90
CA ALA A 36 -2.71 20.17 9.09
C ALA A 36 -2.15 19.93 7.67
N LEU A 37 -2.82 19.11 6.88
CA LEU A 37 -2.45 18.76 5.51
C LEU A 37 -3.24 19.61 4.50
N LYS A 38 -2.52 20.29 3.61
CA LYS A 38 -3.10 21.08 2.51
C LYS A 38 -2.99 20.33 1.19
N VAL A 39 -4.07 20.31 0.40
CA VAL A 39 -4.02 19.78 -0.97
C VAL A 39 -3.24 20.76 -1.83
N ILE A 40 -2.15 20.30 -2.46
CA ILE A 40 -1.29 21.11 -3.34
C ILE A 40 -1.36 20.67 -4.81
N GLY A 41 -2.22 19.70 -5.11
CA GLY A 41 -2.44 19.21 -6.47
C GLY A 41 -2.81 17.73 -6.49
N SER A 42 -2.75 17.15 -7.69
CA SER A 42 -3.03 15.73 -7.92
C SER A 42 -1.96 15.07 -8.79
N ARG A 43 -1.94 13.74 -8.80
CA ARG A 43 -1.07 12.95 -9.67
C ARG A 43 -1.82 11.75 -10.22
N ASN A 44 -1.56 11.41 -11.48
CA ASN A 44 -2.05 10.18 -12.09
C ASN A 44 -1.18 8.98 -11.66
N ARG A 45 -1.83 7.92 -11.19
CA ARG A 45 -1.22 6.61 -10.91
C ARG A 45 -1.81 5.59 -11.87
N ARG A 46 -0.97 5.01 -12.72
CA ARG A 46 -1.36 3.88 -13.55
C ARG A 46 -1.41 2.62 -12.70
N ALA A 47 -2.46 1.84 -12.88
CA ALA A 47 -2.65 0.54 -12.25
C ALA A 47 -3.24 -0.45 -13.25
N THR A 48 -3.01 -1.74 -13.06
CA THR A 48 -3.48 -2.83 -13.91
C THR A 48 -4.32 -3.76 -13.02
N ASN A 49 -5.50 -4.12 -13.50
CA ASN A 49 -6.41 -5.02 -12.78
C ASN A 49 -6.12 -6.49 -13.12
N SER A 50 -6.98 -7.39 -12.64
CA SER A 50 -6.86 -8.84 -12.87
C SER A 50 -7.04 -9.25 -14.34
N ASN A 51 -7.71 -8.42 -15.13
CA ASN A 51 -8.01 -8.68 -16.54
C ASN A 51 -6.92 -8.13 -17.47
N GLY A 52 -5.88 -7.47 -16.92
CA GLY A 52 -4.83 -6.82 -17.71
C GLY A 52 -5.21 -5.40 -18.17
N GLU A 53 -6.38 -4.89 -17.76
CA GLU A 53 -6.85 -3.57 -18.14
C GLU A 53 -6.12 -2.49 -17.35
N ASN A 54 -5.76 -1.41 -18.05
CA ASN A 54 -5.08 -0.26 -17.47
C ASN A 54 -6.07 0.77 -16.93
N LEU A 55 -5.89 1.13 -15.67
CA LEU A 55 -6.62 2.15 -14.93
C LEU A 55 -5.73 3.36 -14.64
N ILE A 56 -6.32 4.54 -14.61
CA ILE A 56 -5.66 5.78 -14.17
C ILE A 56 -6.34 6.26 -12.89
N ILE A 57 -5.68 6.07 -11.75
CA ILE A 57 -6.17 6.52 -10.45
C ILE A 57 -5.57 7.89 -10.15
N VAL A 58 -6.41 8.93 -10.08
CA VAL A 58 -6.01 10.30 -9.76
C VAL A 58 -6.00 10.46 -8.24
N ILE A 59 -4.81 10.62 -7.68
CA ILE A 59 -4.58 10.74 -6.24
C ILE A 59 -4.22 12.18 -5.85
N ARG A 60 -4.52 12.59 -4.62
CA ARG A 60 -4.15 13.91 -4.10
C ARG A 60 -2.68 13.95 -3.67
N ARG A 61 -2.07 15.13 -3.81
CA ARG A 61 -0.78 15.49 -3.23
C ARG A 61 -1.06 16.41 -2.05
N LEU A 62 -0.66 15.98 -0.87
CA LEU A 62 -0.85 16.72 0.38
C LEU A 62 0.49 17.28 0.85
N LYS A 63 0.54 18.53 1.30
CA LYS A 63 1.69 19.12 1.97
C LYS A 63 1.36 19.33 3.44
N CYS A 64 2.18 18.78 4.33
CA CYS A 64 2.03 19.02 5.76
C CYS A 64 2.40 20.47 6.07
N SER A 65 1.53 21.19 6.77
CA SER A 65 1.78 22.57 7.17
C SER A 65 2.83 22.65 8.29
N ASN A 66 3.00 21.58 9.07
CA ASN A 66 4.01 21.48 10.12
C ASN A 66 5.39 21.13 9.53
N CYS A 67 5.63 19.88 9.14
CA CYS A 67 6.95 19.42 8.67
C CYS A 67 7.27 19.75 7.20
N LYS A 68 6.37 20.42 6.48
CA LYS A 68 6.48 20.82 5.05
C LYS A 68 6.67 19.68 4.04
N LYS A 69 6.72 18.41 4.48
CA LYS A 69 6.85 17.24 3.61
C LYS A 69 5.59 17.02 2.77
N ILE A 70 5.81 16.49 1.56
CA ILE A 70 4.76 16.16 0.60
C ILE A 70 4.43 14.68 0.71
N HIS A 71 3.14 14.36 0.81
CA HIS A 71 2.61 13.02 0.85
C HIS A 71 1.68 12.80 -0.34
N HIS A 72 1.84 11.65 -0.99
CA HIS A 72 0.84 11.14 -1.92
C HIS A 72 -0.20 10.38 -1.13
N GLU A 73 -1.47 10.72 -1.32
CA GLU A 73 -2.62 10.11 -0.65
C GLU A 73 -3.21 9.01 -1.56
N LEU A 74 -2.71 7.78 -1.41
CA LEU A 74 -3.05 6.63 -2.23
C LEU A 74 -4.23 5.87 -1.60
N PRO A 75 -5.19 5.36 -2.38
CA PRO A 75 -6.12 4.35 -1.89
C PRO A 75 -5.41 2.98 -1.74
N ASP A 76 -5.88 2.15 -0.82
CA ASP A 76 -5.31 0.84 -0.48
C ASP A 76 -5.46 -0.23 -1.57
N ILE A 77 -6.29 0.04 -2.60
CA ILE A 77 -6.24 -0.70 -3.88
C ILE A 77 -4.90 -0.54 -4.61
N LEU A 78 -4.05 0.41 -4.22
CA LEU A 78 -2.72 0.61 -4.76
C LEU A 78 -1.64 0.29 -3.72
N VAL A 79 -0.63 -0.48 -4.12
CA VAL A 79 0.62 -0.58 -3.36
C VAL A 79 1.59 0.48 -3.85
N PRO A 80 2.29 1.22 -2.95
CA PRO A 80 3.35 2.16 -3.32
C PRO A 80 4.30 1.61 -4.40
N TYR A 81 4.53 2.41 -5.43
CA TYR A 81 5.42 2.09 -6.56
C TYR A 81 5.07 0.86 -7.39
N LYS A 82 3.93 0.21 -7.14
CA LYS A 82 3.44 -0.89 -7.98
C LYS A 82 2.47 -0.41 -9.02
N ARG A 83 2.36 -1.23 -10.07
CA ARG A 83 1.50 -1.02 -11.23
C ARG A 83 0.34 -2.00 -11.27
N TYR A 84 0.28 -2.98 -10.37
CA TYR A 84 -0.89 -3.85 -10.23
C TYR A 84 -1.72 -3.41 -9.02
N LEU A 85 -3.03 -3.64 -9.08
CA LEU A 85 -3.89 -3.47 -7.91
C LEU A 85 -3.42 -4.37 -6.76
N SER A 86 -3.59 -3.91 -5.53
CA SER A 86 -3.19 -4.65 -4.33
C SER A 86 -3.77 -6.06 -4.30
N LYS A 87 -5.05 -6.22 -4.67
CA LYS A 87 -5.70 -7.53 -4.78
C LYS A 87 -5.01 -8.50 -5.76
N CYS A 88 -4.44 -8.00 -6.86
CA CYS A 88 -3.74 -8.82 -7.84
C CYS A 88 -2.38 -9.26 -7.30
N ILE A 89 -1.68 -8.35 -6.64
CA ILE A 89 -0.40 -8.64 -5.99
C ILE A 89 -0.60 -9.66 -4.86
N GLU A 90 -1.66 -9.48 -4.07
CA GLU A 90 -2.08 -10.39 -3.01
C GLU A 90 -2.33 -11.81 -3.54
N ALA A 91 -3.16 -11.94 -4.57
CA ALA A 91 -3.42 -13.23 -5.22
C ALA A 91 -2.14 -13.90 -5.73
N ILE A 92 -1.21 -13.13 -6.31
CA ILE A 92 0.09 -13.66 -6.78
C ILE A 92 0.95 -14.19 -5.62
N ILE A 93 0.98 -13.47 -4.49
CA ILE A 93 1.71 -13.89 -3.29
C ILE A 93 1.09 -15.15 -2.68
N ASP A 94 -0.24 -15.24 -2.67
CA ASP A 94 -0.99 -16.38 -2.17
C ASP A 94 -1.05 -17.57 -3.15
N GLY A 95 -0.23 -17.55 -4.21
CA GLY A 95 -0.11 -18.65 -5.17
C GLY A 95 -1.21 -18.71 -6.23
N GLN A 96 -2.15 -17.78 -6.23
CA GLN A 96 -3.29 -17.71 -7.17
C GLN A 96 -2.98 -16.87 -8.43
N GLY A 97 -1.70 -16.77 -8.81
CA GLY A 97 -1.25 -15.94 -9.93
C GLY A 97 -1.84 -16.32 -11.29
N GLY A 98 -2.21 -17.59 -11.49
CA GLY A 98 -2.84 -18.07 -12.73
C GLY A 98 -4.22 -17.47 -13.01
N ARG A 99 -4.84 -16.82 -12.02
CA ARG A 99 -6.12 -16.09 -12.19
C ARG A 99 -5.94 -14.63 -12.64
N ILE A 100 -4.70 -14.17 -12.76
CA ILE A 100 -4.37 -12.78 -13.11
C ILE A 100 -3.81 -12.77 -14.54
N SER A 101 -4.42 -11.99 -15.42
CA SER A 101 -3.90 -11.68 -16.75
C SER A 101 -2.61 -10.87 -16.62
N CYS A 102 -1.49 -11.61 -16.54
CA CYS A 102 -0.18 -11.08 -16.22
C CYS A 102 0.88 -12.02 -16.78
N GLU A 103 1.90 -11.45 -17.42
CA GLU A 103 3.06 -12.22 -17.85
C GLU A 103 3.76 -12.90 -16.66
N ASN A 104 4.32 -14.09 -16.90
CA ASN A 104 5.12 -14.82 -15.91
C ASN A 104 6.30 -13.98 -15.37
N SER A 105 6.89 -13.14 -16.22
CA SER A 105 7.95 -12.19 -15.87
C SER A 105 7.49 -11.22 -14.76
N SER A 106 6.25 -10.73 -14.85
CA SER A 106 5.65 -9.79 -13.90
C SER A 106 5.23 -10.49 -12.61
N ILE A 107 4.70 -11.72 -12.68
CA ILE A 107 4.46 -12.58 -11.51
C ILE A 107 5.76 -12.79 -10.73
N TYR A 108 6.84 -13.19 -11.41
CA TYR A 108 8.14 -13.39 -10.80
C TYR A 108 8.66 -12.12 -10.12
N ARG A 109 8.62 -10.97 -10.82
CA ARG A 109 9.05 -9.67 -10.27
C ARG A 109 8.26 -9.27 -9.02
N LEU A 110 6.96 -9.51 -8.99
CA LEU A 110 6.11 -9.22 -7.83
C LEU A 110 6.44 -10.14 -6.65
N LYS A 111 6.58 -11.45 -6.87
CA LYS A 111 7.00 -12.40 -5.83
C LYS A 111 8.39 -12.03 -5.27
N ARG A 112 9.36 -11.77 -6.14
CA ARG A 112 10.72 -11.35 -5.75
C ARG A 112 10.70 -10.04 -4.95
N TRP A 113 9.90 -9.07 -5.38
CA TRP A 113 9.72 -7.82 -4.62
C TRP A 113 9.16 -8.09 -3.23
N PHE A 114 8.09 -8.90 -3.11
CA PHE A 114 7.47 -9.17 -1.82
C PHE A 114 8.45 -9.90 -0.89
N LYS A 115 9.17 -10.90 -1.40
CA LYS A 115 10.27 -11.55 -0.67
C LYS A 115 11.34 -10.57 -0.19
N GLY A 116 11.64 -9.55 -1.00
CA GLY A 116 12.54 -8.48 -0.63
C GLY A 116 12.01 -7.52 0.45
N ILE A 117 10.74 -7.56 0.85
CA ILE A 117 10.19 -6.64 1.87
C ILE A 117 9.44 -7.33 3.01
N GLU A 118 9.11 -8.62 2.91
CA GLU A 118 8.26 -9.33 3.88
C GLU A 118 8.83 -9.29 5.31
N ALA A 119 10.15 -9.42 5.46
CA ALA A 119 10.81 -9.32 6.76
C ALA A 119 10.66 -7.92 7.39
N HIS A 120 10.75 -6.87 6.57
CA HIS A 120 10.60 -5.48 7.03
C HIS A 120 9.15 -5.17 7.43
N ILE A 121 8.18 -5.62 6.62
CA ILE A 121 6.76 -5.49 6.96
C ILE A 121 6.49 -6.21 8.28
N LYS A 122 6.96 -7.47 8.43
CA LYS A 122 6.83 -8.24 9.68
C LYS A 122 7.40 -7.48 10.87
N GLY A 123 8.65 -7.00 10.77
CA GLY A 123 9.31 -6.27 11.85
C GLY A 123 8.60 -4.96 12.21
N SER A 124 8.11 -4.23 11.20
CA SER A 124 7.34 -3.00 11.40
C SER A 124 6.03 -3.29 12.15
N LEU A 125 5.28 -4.31 11.71
CA LEU A 125 4.03 -4.71 12.36
C LEU A 125 4.26 -5.18 13.81
N ALA A 126 5.30 -5.96 14.07
CA ALA A 126 5.68 -6.38 15.41
C ALA A 126 6.00 -5.19 16.32
N SER A 127 6.79 -4.22 15.84
CA SER A 127 7.11 -3.01 16.59
C SER A 127 5.88 -2.15 16.90
N ILE A 128 4.96 -2.03 15.94
CA ILE A 128 3.70 -1.29 16.12
C ILE A 128 2.79 -2.01 17.11
N ALA A 129 2.64 -3.34 17.01
CA ALA A 129 1.84 -4.16 17.91
C ALA A 129 2.33 -4.07 19.37
N ALA A 130 3.65 -4.10 19.57
CA ALA A 130 4.25 -3.95 20.89
C ALA A 130 3.91 -2.59 21.53
N ARG A 131 3.83 -1.51 20.75
CA ARG A 131 3.46 -0.17 21.25
C ARG A 131 2.00 -0.06 21.68
N VAL A 132 1.11 -0.87 21.10
CA VAL A 132 -0.33 -0.88 21.44
C VAL A 132 -0.69 -1.99 22.42
N ASN A 133 0.31 -2.58 23.09
CA ASN A 133 0.18 -3.66 24.08
C ASN A 133 -0.66 -4.85 23.58
N SER A 134 -0.65 -5.10 22.27
CA SER A 134 -1.27 -6.28 21.69
C SER A 134 -0.27 -7.43 21.77
N ALA A 135 -0.43 -8.30 22.77
CA ALA A 135 0.39 -9.49 22.93
C ALA A 135 0.20 -10.43 21.72
N ILE A 136 1.16 -10.43 20.78
CA ILE A 136 1.17 -11.36 19.65
C ILE A 136 2.28 -12.37 19.91
N LYS A 137 1.90 -13.64 20.01
CA LYS A 137 2.83 -14.77 20.20
C LYS A 137 3.85 -14.74 19.06
N MET A 138 5.12 -14.51 19.41
CA MET A 138 6.24 -14.60 18.48
C MET A 138 6.81 -16.02 18.51
N GLY A 139 6.81 -16.73 17.38
CA GLY A 139 7.57 -17.98 17.25
C GLY A 139 7.32 -18.75 15.94
N GLY A 140 8.40 -19.15 15.26
CA GLY A 140 8.43 -20.25 14.26
C GLY A 140 7.75 -20.07 12.91
N GLU A 141 6.91 -19.05 12.70
CA GLU A 141 6.12 -18.92 11.48
C GLU A 141 6.84 -18.18 10.34
N SER A 142 6.51 -18.53 9.09
CA SER A 142 7.02 -17.81 7.91
C SER A 142 6.64 -16.32 7.96
N PRO A 143 7.45 -15.40 7.40
CA PRO A 143 7.15 -13.97 7.43
C PRO A 143 5.74 -13.61 6.93
N LEU A 144 5.27 -14.29 5.88
CA LEU A 144 3.93 -14.10 5.33
C LEU A 144 2.84 -14.52 6.33
N LYS A 145 2.98 -15.67 6.98
CA LYS A 145 2.01 -16.14 7.99
C LYS A 145 1.95 -15.16 9.17
N ALA A 146 3.11 -14.72 9.66
CA ALA A 146 3.19 -13.72 10.71
C ALA A 146 2.50 -12.39 10.32
N ILE A 147 2.75 -11.88 9.11
CA ILE A 147 2.06 -10.66 8.61
C ILE A 147 0.54 -10.85 8.65
N LYS A 148 0.04 -11.98 8.16
CA LYS A 148 -1.40 -12.31 8.15
C LYS A 148 -1.97 -12.44 9.56
N THR A 149 -1.21 -12.93 10.53
CA THR A 149 -1.60 -12.94 11.95
C THR A 149 -1.77 -11.52 12.49
N TYR A 150 -0.88 -10.58 12.14
CA TYR A 150 -0.98 -9.18 12.57
C TYR A 150 -2.18 -8.44 11.96
N VAL A 151 -2.53 -8.71 10.70
CA VAL A 151 -3.50 -7.89 9.95
C VAL A 151 -4.79 -8.63 9.58
N GLY A 152 -4.93 -9.89 9.98
CA GLY A 152 -6.01 -10.79 9.59
C GLY A 152 -5.74 -11.50 8.25
N ASN A 153 -6.07 -12.80 8.20
CA ASN A 153 -5.85 -13.69 7.05
C ASN A 153 -6.85 -13.50 5.89
N GLU A 154 -7.92 -12.75 6.10
CA GLU A 154 -8.95 -12.47 5.08
C GLU A 154 -8.39 -11.75 3.86
N GLN A 155 -9.15 -11.78 2.75
CA GLN A 155 -8.81 -10.99 1.55
C GLN A 155 -8.58 -9.51 1.90
N GLY A 156 -7.60 -8.90 1.24
CA GLY A 156 -7.15 -7.54 1.53
C GLY A 156 -6.08 -7.45 2.64
N TRP A 157 -5.50 -8.56 3.08
CA TRP A 157 -4.43 -8.57 4.08
C TRP A 157 -3.24 -7.71 3.63
N LEU A 158 -2.92 -7.71 2.34
CA LEU A 158 -1.81 -6.91 1.81
C LEU A 158 -2.12 -5.42 1.90
N ALA A 159 -3.35 -5.04 1.55
CA ALA A 159 -3.83 -3.65 1.64
C ALA A 159 -3.75 -3.14 3.09
N ARG A 160 -4.21 -3.95 4.06
CA ARG A 160 -4.14 -3.64 5.50
C ARG A 160 -2.70 -3.51 5.98
N ALA A 161 -1.83 -4.45 5.65
CA ALA A 161 -0.41 -4.42 6.03
C ALA A 161 0.31 -3.17 5.46
N VAL A 162 0.12 -2.89 4.16
CA VAL A 162 0.72 -1.73 3.49
C VAL A 162 0.24 -0.43 4.15
N ARG A 163 -1.07 -0.33 4.44
CA ARG A 163 -1.65 0.84 5.10
C ARG A 163 -1.02 1.11 6.46
N ILE A 164 -0.95 0.10 7.33
CA ILE A 164 -0.36 0.23 8.66
C ILE A 164 1.09 0.71 8.54
N VAL A 165 1.92 -0.03 7.79
CA VAL A 165 3.36 0.26 7.67
C VAL A 165 3.62 1.64 7.05
N ALA A 166 2.86 2.02 6.02
CA ALA A 166 3.03 3.32 5.37
C ALA A 166 2.56 4.50 6.22
N ASN A 167 1.42 4.37 6.90
CA ASN A 167 0.88 5.45 7.71
C ASN A 167 1.64 5.65 9.03
N THR A 168 2.44 4.67 9.46
CA THR A 168 3.39 4.83 10.58
C THR A 168 4.80 5.25 10.12
N ASN A 169 4.97 5.72 8.88
CA ASN A 169 6.26 6.12 8.31
C ASN A 169 7.34 5.01 8.29
N ASN A 170 6.92 3.74 8.29
CA ASN A 170 7.81 2.58 8.22
C ASN A 170 7.89 2.01 6.81
N TRP A 171 7.31 2.64 5.79
CA TRP A 171 7.36 2.13 4.43
C TRP A 171 8.70 2.45 3.74
N VAL A 172 9.38 1.40 3.26
CA VAL A 172 10.65 1.56 2.54
C VAL A 172 10.38 1.97 1.10
N HIS A 173 10.76 3.21 0.76
CA HIS A 173 10.58 3.78 -0.57
C HIS A 173 11.58 3.21 -1.59
N THR A 174 12.83 3.01 -1.19
CA THR A 174 13.93 2.43 -2.01
C THR A 174 14.90 1.69 -1.09
N ARG A 175 15.18 0.39 -1.36
CA ARG A 175 16.27 -0.35 -0.68
C ARG A 175 17.66 -0.05 -1.28
N PHE A 176 17.74 0.74 -2.35
CA PHE A 176 19.00 1.12 -3.00
C PHE A 176 19.86 2.10 -2.20
N ALA A 177 19.30 2.79 -1.20
CA ALA A 177 20.04 3.80 -0.43
C ALA A 177 20.79 3.22 0.80
N PHE A 178 20.70 1.91 1.05
CA PHE A 178 21.31 1.25 2.22
C PHE A 178 22.25 0.09 1.85
N MET A 179 22.72 0.06 0.59
CA MET A 179 23.88 -0.73 0.20
C MET A 179 24.98 0.25 -0.20
N ALA A 180 25.65 0.78 0.81
CA ALA A 180 26.94 1.46 0.73
C ALA A 180 27.81 0.87 1.84
#